data_AF-A0A972VYN1-F1
#
_entry.id   AF-A0A972VYN1-F1
#
_cell.length_a   1.000
_cell.length_b   1.000
_cell.length_c   1.000
_cell.angle_alpha   90.00
_cell.angle_beta   90.00
_cell.angle_gamma   90.00
#
_symmetry.space_group_name_H-M   'P 1'
#
loop_
_entity.id
_entity.type
_entity.pdbx_description
1 polymer ?
#
loop_
_entity_poly.entity_id
_entity_poly.type
_entity_poly.pdbx_seq_one_letter_code
_entity_poly.pdbx_strand_id
1 'polypeptide(L)' 'SWTSALITDFNGQQRSGTDIVNEYGVFGTPTLLFLDGAGHEIAERLVGYQSVDFYWSYFERTIASAWSTLSKPMR' A
#
# COMPACT_ATOMS: atom_id res chain seq x y z
N SER A 1 -1.63 1.17 -21.09
CA SER A 1 -2.38 1.05 -19.82
C SER A 1 -1.41 1.35 -18.68
N TRP A 2 -1.84 1.87 -17.53
CA TRP A 2 -0.96 2.04 -16.37
C TRP A 2 -0.37 0.72 -15.88
N THR A 3 -1.08 -0.39 -16.11
CA THR A 3 -0.61 -1.75 -15.81
C THR A 3 0.61 -2.18 -16.63
N SER A 4 0.82 -1.61 -17.82
CA SER A 4 1.94 -1.92 -18.71
C SER A 4 3.10 -0.91 -18.63
N ALA A 5 2.94 0.17 -17.86
CA ALA A 5 4.02 1.13 -17.64
C ALA A 5 5.06 0.51 -16.69
N LEU A 6 6.34 0.76 -16.97
CA LEU A 6 7.43 0.37 -16.08
C LEU A 6 7.59 1.43 -14.99
N ILE A 7 7.72 0.98 -13.75
CA ILE A 7 8.05 1.80 -12.59
C ILE A 7 9.21 1.18 -11.82
N THR A 8 10.00 2.02 -11.18
CA THR A 8 11.10 1.59 -10.30
C THR A 8 10.50 1.12 -8.97
N ASP A 9 10.74 -0.13 -8.60
CA ASP A 9 10.31 -0.70 -7.32
C ASP A 9 11.25 -0.33 -6.15
N PHE A 10 10.97 -0.85 -4.96
CA PHE A 10 11.76 -0.62 -3.73
C PHE A 10 13.19 -1.20 -3.80
N ASN A 11 13.44 -2.13 -4.72
CA ASN A 11 14.76 -2.73 -4.97
C ASN A 11 15.49 -2.06 -6.14
N GLY A 12 14.92 -1.00 -6.73
CA GLY A 12 15.48 -0.29 -7.88
C GLY A 12 15.25 -0.99 -9.22
N GLN A 13 14.43 -2.05 -9.28
CA GLN A 13 14.14 -2.78 -10.51
C GLN A 13 13.00 -2.12 -11.29
N GLN A 14 13.08 -2.16 -12.62
CA GLN A 14 11.98 -1.78 -13.49
C GLN A 14 10.95 -2.91 -13.53
N ARG A 15 9.75 -2.64 -13.00
CA ARG A 15 8.64 -3.61 -12.93
C ARG A 15 7.38 -3.00 -13.54
N SER A 16 6.55 -3.84 -14.15
CA SER A 16 5.25 -3.36 -14.64
C SER A 16 4.28 -3.15 -13.47
N GLY A 17 3.26 -2.31 -13.66
CA GLY A 17 2.18 -2.18 -12.69
C GLY A 17 1.47 -3.53 -12.40
N THR A 18 1.37 -4.41 -13.39
CA THR A 18 0.84 -5.78 -13.20
C THR A 18 1.71 -6.62 -12.27
N ASP A 19 3.04 -6.55 -12.41
CA ASP A 19 3.95 -7.31 -11.55
C ASP A 19 3.79 -6.90 -10.09
N ILE A 20 3.64 -5.60 -9.83
CA ILE A 20 3.48 -5.04 -8.49
C ILE A 20 2.12 -5.42 -7.89
N VAL A 21 1.04 -5.31 -8.66
CA VAL A 21 -0.31 -5.75 -8.22
C VAL A 21 -0.31 -7.22 -7.82
N ASN A 22 0.36 -8.08 -8.61
CA ASN A 22 0.46 -9.50 -8.34
C ASN A 22 1.32 -9.79 -7.10
N GLU A 23 2.45 -9.11 -6.94
CA GLU A 23 3.37 -9.27 -5.82
C GLU A 23 2.70 -8.97 -4.47
N TYR A 24 1.90 -7.91 -4.40
CA TYR A 24 1.14 -7.56 -3.19
C TYR A 24 -0.21 -8.30 -3.05
N GLY A 25 -0.56 -9.16 -4.03
CA GLY A 25 -1.82 -9.89 -4.03
C GLY A 25 -3.05 -8.98 -4.03
N VAL A 26 -2.99 -7.85 -4.72
CA VAL A 26 -4.12 -6.91 -4.82
C VAL A 26 -5.16 -7.49 -5.78
N PHE A 27 -6.37 -7.73 -5.28
CA PHE A 27 -7.46 -8.36 -6.05
C PHE A 27 -8.71 -7.47 -6.23
N GLY A 28 -8.76 -6.31 -5.58
CA GLY A 28 -9.91 -5.40 -5.61
C GLY A 28 -9.50 -3.93 -5.75
N THR A 29 -10.41 -3.11 -6.26
CA THR A 29 -10.19 -1.66 -6.41
C THR A 29 -11.31 -0.86 -5.72
N PRO A 30 -10.99 0.31 -5.13
CA PRO A 30 -9.64 0.78 -4.82
C PRO A 30 -8.97 -0.08 -3.72
N THR A 31 -7.64 -0.22 -3.76
CA THR A 31 -6.85 -0.78 -2.64
C THR A 31 -5.74 0.20 -2.29
N LEU A 32 -5.58 0.50 -1.01
CA LEU A 32 -4.45 1.27 -0.48
C LEU A 32 -3.54 0.36 0.35
N LEU A 33 -2.29 0.25 -0.07
CA LEU A 33 -1.21 -0.40 0.67
C LEU A 33 -0.40 0.66 1.42
N PHE A 34 0.09 0.31 2.61
CA PHE A 34 0.94 1.16 3.43
C PHE A 34 2.28 0.47 3.59
N LEU A 35 3.30 0.96 2.88
CA LEU A 35 4.58 0.29 2.72
C LEU A 35 5.74 1.10 3.34
N ASP A 36 6.75 0.42 3.88
CA ASP A 36 8.02 1.04 4.28
C ASP A 36 8.97 1.27 3.08
N GLY A 37 10.16 1.82 3.35
CA GLY A 37 11.17 2.06 2.32
C GLY A 37 11.78 0.80 1.68
N ALA A 38 11.52 -0.38 2.24
CA ALA A 38 11.91 -1.68 1.69
C ALA A 38 10.73 -2.38 0.98
N GLY A 39 9.53 -1.78 0.98
CA GLY A 39 8.34 -2.34 0.35
C GLY A 39 7.53 -3.29 1.23
N HIS A 40 7.77 -3.37 2.54
CA HIS A 40 6.99 -4.20 3.45
C HIS A 40 5.70 -3.50 3.92
N GLU A 41 4.60 -4.23 4.03
CA GLU A 41 3.37 -3.71 4.63
C GLU A 41 3.54 -3.44 6.14
N ILE A 42 3.28 -2.20 6.53
CA ILE A 42 3.47 -1.68 7.90
C ILE A 42 2.16 -1.29 8.60
N ALA A 43 1.04 -1.38 7.89
CA ALA A 43 -0.30 -1.21 8.42
C ALA A 43 -1.31 -2.02 7.60
N GLU A 44 -2.50 -2.20 8.15
CA GLU A 44 -3.60 -2.90 7.47
C GLU A 44 -3.98 -2.17 6.17
N ARG A 45 -3.98 -2.90 5.05
CA ARG A 45 -4.43 -2.37 3.76
C ARG A 45 -5.92 -2.03 3.77
N LEU A 46 -6.30 -0.97 3.07
CA LEU A 46 -7.71 -0.64 2.85
C LEU A 46 -8.16 -1.22 1.52
N VAL A 47 -9.15 -2.14 1.54
CA VAL A 47 -9.70 -2.78 0.33
C VAL A 47 -11.16 -2.36 0.14
N GLY A 48 -11.45 -1.74 -0.99
CA GLY A 48 -12.80 -1.37 -1.42
C GLY A 48 -13.40 -0.14 -0.73
N TYR A 49 -14.67 0.11 -1.05
CA TYR A 49 -15.49 1.20 -0.49
C TYR A 49 -16.31 0.65 0.69
N GLN A 50 -15.75 0.70 1.91
CA GLN A 50 -16.43 0.14 3.09
C GLN A 50 -17.62 0.99 3.56
N SER A 51 -17.56 2.31 3.35
CA SER A 51 -18.67 3.30 3.39
C SER A 51 -18.04 4.70 3.24
N VAL A 52 -18.60 5.59 2.41
CA VAL A 52 -18.09 6.97 2.24
C VAL A 52 -17.96 7.69 3.58
N ASP A 53 -18.96 7.52 4.44
CA ASP A 53 -19.08 8.25 5.70
C ASP A 53 -17.93 7.96 6.67
N PHE A 54 -17.32 6.78 6.56
CA PHE A 54 -16.26 6.34 7.46
C PHE A 54 -14.89 6.22 6.78
N TYR A 55 -14.82 6.26 5.45
CA TYR A 55 -13.58 6.07 4.70
C TYR A 55 -12.46 6.99 5.20
N TRP A 56 -12.77 8.29 5.40
CA TRP A 56 -11.81 9.24 5.92
C TRP A 56 -11.29 8.86 7.32
N SER A 57 -12.18 8.44 8.20
CA SER A 57 -11.81 8.04 9.56
C SER A 57 -10.94 6.77 9.57
N TYR A 58 -11.20 5.80 8.67
CA TYR A 58 -10.36 4.62 8.53
C TYR A 58 -8.99 4.97 7.94
N PHE A 59 -8.96 5.80 6.91
CA PHE A 59 -7.73 6.28 6.29
C PHE A 59 -6.80 6.97 7.29
N GLU A 60 -7.31 7.95 8.04
CA GLU A 60 -6.53 8.65 9.07
C GLU A 60 -6.02 7.71 10.17
N ARG A 61 -6.86 6.76 10.62
CA ARG A 61 -6.45 5.74 11.61
C ARG A 61 -5.33 4.85 11.08
N THR A 62 -5.41 4.42 9.83
CA THR A 62 -4.40 3.56 9.23
C THR A 62 -3.10 4.31 9.00
N ILE A 63 -3.14 5.59 8.59
CA ILE A 63 -1.96 6.45 8.52
C ILE A 63 -1.29 6.56 9.89
N ALA A 64 -2.05 6.84 10.94
CA ALA A 64 -1.49 6.92 12.30
C ALA A 64 -0.86 5.59 12.74
N SER A 65 -1.46 4.46 12.37
CA SER A 65 -0.89 3.12 12.60
C SER A 65 0.43 2.93 11.86
N ALA A 66 0.49 3.27 10.57
CA ALA A 66 1.70 3.17 9.75
C ALA A 66 2.85 4.02 10.34
N TRP A 67 2.56 5.25 10.77
CA TRP A 67 3.53 6.11 11.45
C TRP A 67 4.02 5.53 12.77
N SER A 68 3.13 4.92 13.55
CA SER A 68 3.52 4.24 14.78
C SER A 68 4.45 3.05 14.52
N THR A 69 4.26 2.33 13.40
CA THR A 69 5.17 1.26 12.98
C THR A 69 6.53 1.81 12.55
N LEU A 70 6.56 2.84 11.70
CA LEU A 70 7.80 3.45 11.18
C LEU A 70 8.66 4.14 12.25
N SER A 71 8.02 4.74 13.26
CA SER A 71 8.72 5.48 14.33
C SER A 71 9.32 4.57 15.41
N LYS A 72 8.97 3.29 15.42
CA LYS A 72 9.60 2.30 16.30
C LYS A 72 10.94 1.89 15.69
N PRO A 73 12.03 1.85 16.45
CA PRO A 73 13.27 1.26 15.96
C PRO A 73 12.96 -0.18 15.53
N MET A 74 13.29 -0.48 14.28
CA MET A 74 13.19 -1.83 13.71
C MET A 74 13.99 -2.76 14.63
N ARG A 75 13.30 -3.71 15.27
CA ARG A 75 13.92 -4.70 16.16
C ARG A 75 14.65 -5.77 15.35
#